data_AF-A0A7S2CW19-F1
#
_entry.id   AF-A0A7S2CW19-F1
#
_cell.length_a   1.000
_cell.length_b   1.000
_cell.length_c   1.000
_cell.angle_alpha   90.00
_cell.angle_beta   90.00
_cell.angle_gamma   90.00
#
_symmetry.space_group_name_H-M   'P 1'
#
loop_
_entity.id
_entity.type
_entity.pdbx_description
1 polymer ?
#
loop_
_entity_poly.entity_id
_entity_poly.type
_entity_poly.pdbx_seq_one_letter_code
_entity_poly.pdbx_strand_id
1 'polypeptide(L)'
;KQQSTAEESEVGWWYMFQRETVVGTDTLMQSGRGPPAGRCGLSKSYFRASDDGQTFPFHIPANAMAVVELRHMSNMLNELSLDDTRTQLSIASQAEALSAELASAIEQFGIMTPENKFAYEVDGEGS
;
A
#
# COMPACT_ATOMS: atom_id res chain seq x y z
N LYS A 1 3.26 9.15 6.22
CA LYS A 1 2.76 9.34 4.83
C LYS A 1 3.66 8.57 3.89
N GLN A 2 3.12 8.01 2.80
CA GLN A 2 3.92 7.25 1.83
C GLN A 2 5.07 8.09 1.26
N GLN A 3 6.24 7.46 1.12
CA GLN A 3 7.43 8.04 0.50
C GLN A 3 7.65 7.46 -0.90
N SER A 4 8.10 8.27 -1.85
CA SER A 4 8.57 7.79 -3.15
C SER A 4 9.88 7.01 -3.00
N THR A 5 10.26 6.24 -4.01
CA THR A 5 11.58 5.56 -4.04
C THR A 5 12.73 6.57 -4.01
N ALA A 6 12.56 7.76 -4.57
CA ALA A 6 13.57 8.82 -4.50
C ALA A 6 13.73 9.33 -3.05
N GLU A 7 12.63 9.61 -2.36
CA GLU A 7 12.64 10.06 -0.96
C GLU A 7 13.28 8.99 -0.04
N GLU A 8 12.96 7.71 -0.23
CA GLU A 8 13.54 6.60 0.54
C GLU A 8 15.05 6.46 0.35
N SER A 9 15.57 6.82 -0.83
CA SER A 9 17.01 6.76 -1.09
C SER A 9 17.83 7.74 -0.25
N GLU A 10 17.19 8.82 0.24
CA GLU A 10 17.83 9.85 1.07
C GLU A 10 17.81 9.49 2.56
N VAL A 11 16.76 8.79 3.02
CA VAL A 11 16.54 8.48 4.45
C VAL A 11 16.90 7.04 4.83
N GLY A 12 17.02 6.16 3.85
CA GLY A 12 17.32 4.74 4.03
C GLY A 12 16.10 3.82 3.85
N TRP A 13 16.37 2.56 3.52
CA TRP A 13 15.37 1.54 3.21
C TRP A 13 15.00 0.74 4.46
N TRP A 14 13.71 0.73 4.83
CA TRP A 14 13.21 0.01 6.00
C TRP A 14 12.89 -1.47 5.73
N TYR A 15 12.64 -1.82 4.47
CA TYR A 15 12.40 -3.18 4.02
C TYR A 15 13.17 -3.45 2.72
N MET A 16 13.90 -4.56 2.69
CA MET A 16 14.56 -5.09 1.50
C MET A 16 14.50 -6.62 1.54
N PHE A 17 14.31 -7.26 0.40
CA PHE A 17 14.26 -8.72 0.32
C PHE A 17 14.95 -9.25 -0.94
N GLN A 18 15.88 -10.19 -0.76
CA GLN A 18 16.46 -10.98 -1.85
C GLN A 18 16.48 -12.45 -1.49
N ARG A 19 16.27 -13.30 -2.50
CA ARG A 19 16.41 -14.75 -2.39
C ARG A 19 17.34 -15.23 -3.50
N GLU A 20 18.24 -16.15 -3.16
CA GLU A 20 18.95 -16.92 -4.18
C GLU A 20 17.98 -17.96 -4.77
N THR A 21 17.60 -17.75 -6.03
CA THR A 21 16.57 -18.55 -6.69
C THR A 21 16.73 -18.46 -8.20
N VAL A 22 16.19 -19.45 -8.91
CA VAL A 22 16.06 -19.43 -10.38
C VAL A 22 14.70 -18.88 -10.84
N VAL A 23 13.74 -18.74 -9.91
CA VAL A 23 12.40 -18.20 -10.19
C VAL A 23 12.43 -16.69 -10.03
N GLY A 24 12.20 -15.95 -11.11
CA GLY A 24 12.34 -14.49 -11.11
C GLY A 24 11.38 -13.76 -10.16
N THR A 25 10.19 -14.32 -9.90
CA THR A 25 9.19 -13.74 -9.00
C THR A 25 9.46 -14.02 -7.51
N ASP A 26 10.37 -14.93 -7.19
CA ASP A 26 10.69 -15.30 -5.80
C ASP A 26 11.68 -14.33 -5.11
N THR A 27 12.09 -13.25 -5.79
CA THR A 27 13.03 -12.23 -5.31
C THR A 27 12.62 -10.84 -5.82
N LEU A 28 13.13 -9.78 -5.20
CA LEU A 28 12.87 -8.41 -5.64
C LEU A 28 14.04 -7.84 -6.44
N MET A 29 13.71 -7.00 -7.42
CA MET A 29 14.67 -6.24 -8.21
C MET A 29 15.34 -5.13 -7.39
N GLN A 30 16.28 -4.41 -8.01
CA GLN A 30 16.98 -3.26 -7.42
C GLN A 30 17.64 -3.58 -6.08
N SER A 31 18.39 -4.68 -6.02
CA SER A 31 19.05 -5.17 -4.80
C SER A 31 18.08 -5.34 -3.63
N GLY A 32 16.89 -5.88 -3.92
CA GLY A 32 15.88 -6.19 -2.92
C GLY A 32 14.91 -5.05 -2.59
N ARG A 33 15.00 -3.90 -3.25
CA ARG A 33 14.16 -2.72 -3.00
C ARG A 33 12.83 -2.76 -3.75
N GLY A 34 12.69 -3.63 -4.73
CA GLY A 34 11.49 -3.73 -5.56
C GLY A 34 11.41 -2.64 -6.64
N PRO A 35 10.27 -2.57 -7.35
CA PRO A 35 10.08 -1.61 -8.43
C PRO A 35 9.99 -0.16 -7.91
N PRO A 36 10.43 0.84 -8.71
CA PRO A 36 10.32 2.25 -8.34
C PRO A 36 8.87 2.70 -8.13
N ALA A 37 8.67 3.60 -7.18
CA ALA A 37 7.37 4.10 -6.77
C ALA A 37 7.32 5.63 -6.76
N GLY A 38 6.31 6.18 -7.43
CA GLY A 38 5.88 7.56 -7.31
C GLY A 38 5.18 7.83 -5.98
N ARG A 39 4.98 9.12 -5.66
CA ARG A 39 4.24 9.53 -4.46
C ARG A 39 2.77 9.73 -4.80
N CYS A 40 1.93 8.74 -4.48
CA CYS A 40 0.52 8.73 -4.89
C CYS A 40 -0.48 8.45 -3.76
N GLY A 41 -0.01 8.22 -2.53
CA GLY A 41 -0.88 7.95 -1.38
C GLY A 41 -1.25 6.47 -1.19
N LEU A 42 -1.05 5.62 -2.21
CA LEU A 42 -1.19 4.17 -2.08
C LEU A 42 -0.09 3.58 -1.17
N SER A 43 -0.39 2.47 -0.52
CA SER A 43 0.58 1.69 0.25
C SER A 43 1.35 0.74 -0.67
N LYS A 44 2.68 0.71 -0.53
CA LYS A 44 3.55 -0.21 -1.27
C LYS A 44 3.32 -1.64 -0.83
N SER A 45 3.34 -2.56 -1.78
CA SER A 45 3.45 -3.99 -1.54
C SER A 45 4.67 -4.51 -2.31
N TYR A 46 5.31 -5.55 -1.79
CA TYR A 46 6.51 -6.12 -2.42
C TYR A 46 6.21 -7.44 -3.13
N PHE A 47 5.19 -8.15 -2.63
CA PHE A 47 4.71 -9.41 -3.17
C PHE A 47 3.20 -9.37 -3.28
N ARG A 48 2.66 -10.14 -4.22
CA ARG A 48 1.22 -10.42 -4.35
C ARG A 48 0.80 -11.46 -3.32
N ALA A 49 -0.51 -11.69 -3.19
CA ALA A 49 -1.04 -12.77 -2.37
C ALA A 49 -0.61 -14.18 -2.86
N SER A 50 -0.05 -14.30 -4.08
CA SER A 50 0.55 -15.53 -4.60
C SER A 50 2.00 -15.76 -4.17
N ASP A 51 2.57 -14.84 -3.38
CA ASP A 51 4.01 -14.77 -3.05
C ASP A 51 4.93 -14.39 -4.23
N ASP A 52 4.37 -14.00 -5.38
CA ASP A 52 5.14 -13.47 -6.51
C ASP A 52 5.49 -11.98 -6.31
N GLY A 53 6.74 -11.62 -6.60
CA GLY A 53 7.22 -10.25 -6.60
C GLY A 53 6.42 -9.38 -7.57
N GLN A 54 6.09 -8.16 -7.14
CA GLN A 54 5.27 -7.25 -7.94
C GLN A 54 6.02 -6.70 -9.16
N THR A 55 5.27 -6.37 -10.21
CA THR A 55 5.80 -5.65 -11.37
C THR A 55 5.81 -4.14 -11.10
N PHE A 56 4.74 -3.61 -10.51
CA PHE A 56 4.67 -2.24 -10.00
C PHE A 56 4.37 -2.22 -8.49
N PRO A 57 4.85 -1.21 -7.75
CA PRO A 57 4.88 -1.24 -6.28
C PRO A 57 3.51 -1.13 -5.61
N PHE A 58 2.47 -0.71 -6.32
CA PHE A 58 1.16 -0.50 -5.73
C PHE A 58 0.14 -1.53 -6.22
N HIS A 59 -0.06 -2.58 -5.43
CA HIS A 59 -1.10 -3.57 -5.67
C HIS A 59 -2.51 -3.01 -5.41
N ILE A 60 -3.33 -2.79 -6.44
CA ILE A 60 -4.65 -2.16 -6.28
C ILE A 60 -5.61 -3.03 -5.43
N PRO A 61 -5.76 -4.35 -5.67
CA PRO A 61 -6.58 -5.23 -4.82
C PRO A 61 -6.19 -5.20 -3.33
N ALA A 62 -4.89 -5.22 -2.99
CA ALA A 62 -4.46 -5.20 -1.60
C ALA A 62 -4.73 -3.84 -0.94
N ASN A 63 -4.54 -2.73 -1.67
CA ASN A 63 -4.91 -1.41 -1.19
C ASN A 63 -6.43 -1.29 -0.96
N ALA A 64 -7.25 -1.84 -1.87
CA ALA A 64 -8.71 -1.87 -1.69
C ALA A 64 -9.12 -2.70 -0.46
N MET A 65 -8.48 -3.85 -0.24
CA MET A 65 -8.68 -4.64 0.98
C MET A 65 -8.28 -3.85 2.23
N ALA A 66 -7.15 -3.14 2.19
CA ALA A 66 -6.71 -2.31 3.30
C ALA A 66 -7.72 -1.21 3.64
N VAL A 67 -8.35 -0.55 2.66
CA VAL A 67 -9.45 0.41 2.90
C VAL A 67 -10.57 -0.22 3.70
N VAL A 68 -11.02 -1.42 3.32
CA VAL A 68 -12.10 -2.14 4.01
C VAL A 68 -11.72 -2.44 5.45
N GLU A 69 -10.54 -3.03 5.68
CA GLU A 69 -10.12 -3.43 7.02
C GLU A 69 -9.79 -2.26 7.94
N LEU A 70 -9.27 -1.15 7.40
CA LEU A 70 -9.07 0.08 8.17
C LEU A 70 -10.40 0.67 8.64
N ARG A 71 -11.45 0.63 7.81
CA ARG A 71 -12.81 1.05 8.20
C ARG A 71 -13.42 0.13 9.24
N HIS A 72 -13.27 -1.19 9.08
CA HIS A 72 -13.69 -2.14 10.11
C HIS A 72 -13.01 -1.87 11.45
N MET A 73 -11.69 -1.65 11.44
CA MET A 73 -10.93 -1.31 12.64
C MET A 73 -11.41 -0.01 13.27
N SER A 74 -11.64 1.05 12.48
CA SER A 74 -12.17 2.31 12.99
C SER A 74 -13.55 2.13 13.64
N ASN A 75 -14.47 1.41 12.98
CA ASN A 75 -15.80 1.14 13.51
C ASN A 75 -15.76 0.34 14.83
N MET A 76 -15.01 -0.75 14.87
CA MET A 76 -14.83 -1.54 16.10
C MET A 76 -14.26 -0.69 17.23
N LEU A 77 -13.25 0.12 16.95
CA LEU A 77 -12.64 1.01 17.95
C LEU A 77 -13.56 2.18 18.37
N ASN A 78 -14.61 2.51 17.62
CA ASN A 78 -15.60 3.50 18.07
C ASN A 78 -16.71 2.87 18.93
N GLU A 79 -16.97 1.57 18.77
CA GLU A 79 -18.03 0.85 19.49
C GLU A 79 -17.56 0.22 20.80
N LEU A 80 -16.27 -0.16 20.88
CA LEU A 80 -15.71 -0.76 22.09
C LEU A 80 -15.61 0.23 23.24
N SER A 81 -15.67 -0.27 24.47
CA SER A 81 -15.34 0.49 25.68
C SER A 81 -14.03 -0.05 26.26
N LEU A 82 -12.92 0.65 26.00
CA LEU A 82 -11.60 0.30 26.52
C LEU A 82 -11.17 1.29 27.61
N ASP A 83 -10.27 0.84 28.50
CA ASP A 83 -9.77 1.66 29.61
C ASP A 83 -9.03 2.92 29.14
N ASP A 84 -8.34 2.84 27.99
CA ASP A 84 -7.66 3.98 27.36
C ASP A 84 -8.45 4.52 26.17
N THR A 85 -9.55 5.21 26.47
CA THR A 85 -10.43 5.81 25.46
C THR A 85 -9.70 6.83 24.58
N ARG A 86 -8.69 7.55 25.09
CA ARG A 86 -7.99 8.57 24.31
C ARG A 86 -7.15 7.95 23.19
N THR A 87 -6.36 6.93 23.53
CA THR A 87 -5.56 6.21 22.55
C THR A 87 -6.46 5.48 21.56
N GLN A 88 -7.54 4.86 22.04
CA GLN A 88 -8.55 4.21 21.21
C GLN A 88 -9.13 5.16 20.13
N LEU A 89 -9.65 6.32 20.53
CA LEU A 89 -10.22 7.29 19.59
C LEU A 89 -9.17 7.87 18.63
N SER A 90 -7.92 8.01 19.09
CA SER A 90 -6.80 8.44 18.24
C SER A 90 -6.50 7.42 17.13
N ILE A 91 -6.48 6.12 17.46
CA ILE A 91 -6.24 5.06 16.48
C ILE A 91 -7.42 4.94 15.51
N ALA A 92 -8.65 5.01 16.01
CA ALA A 92 -9.85 4.98 15.15
C ALA A 92 -9.83 6.12 14.10
N SER A 93 -9.47 7.33 14.54
CA SER A 93 -9.34 8.50 13.66
C SER A 93 -8.21 8.33 12.64
N GLN A 94 -7.05 7.79 13.05
CA GLN A 94 -5.94 7.52 12.13
C GLN A 94 -6.28 6.44 11.09
N ALA A 95 -6.97 5.38 11.51
CA ALA A 95 -7.43 4.32 10.61
C ALA A 95 -8.41 4.85 9.57
N GLU A 96 -9.39 5.66 10.00
CA GLU A 96 -10.34 6.31 9.09
C GLU A 96 -9.64 7.22 8.09
N ALA A 97 -8.75 8.10 8.57
CA ALA A 97 -7.99 9.01 7.73
C ALA A 97 -7.12 8.28 6.69
N LEU A 98 -6.45 7.20 7.09
CA LEU A 98 -5.65 6.39 6.17
C LEU A 98 -6.53 5.65 5.16
N SER A 99 -7.70 5.14 5.58
CA SER A 99 -8.64 4.49 4.65
C SER A 99 -9.15 5.47 3.59
N ALA A 100 -9.41 6.73 3.96
CA ALA A 100 -9.85 7.77 3.05
C ALA A 100 -8.74 8.18 2.07
N GLU A 101 -7.49 8.29 2.55
CA GLU A 101 -6.33 8.55 1.69
C GLU A 101 -6.16 7.45 0.64
N LEU A 102 -6.19 6.17 1.06
CA LEU A 102 -6.07 5.03 0.16
C LEU A 102 -7.23 4.96 -0.85
N ALA A 103 -8.48 5.17 -0.40
CA ALA A 103 -9.65 5.15 -1.28
C ALA A 103 -9.54 6.22 -2.38
N SER A 104 -9.19 7.45 -2.00
CA SER A 104 -8.98 8.54 -2.95
C SER A 104 -7.85 8.24 -3.93
N ALA A 105 -6.76 7.63 -3.47
CA ALA A 105 -5.64 7.25 -4.32
C ALA A 105 -6.00 6.11 -5.30
N ILE A 106 -6.83 5.15 -4.89
CA ILE A 106 -7.34 4.09 -5.79
C ILE A 106 -8.20 4.69 -6.91
N GLU A 107 -9.07 5.65 -6.58
CA GLU A 107 -9.91 6.31 -7.59
C GLU A 107 -9.06 7.12 -8.59
N GLN A 108 -8.02 7.78 -8.10
CA GLN A 108 -7.16 8.63 -8.93
C GLN A 108 -6.17 7.84 -9.80
N PHE A 109 -5.52 6.82 -9.24
CA PHE A 109 -4.40 6.12 -9.88
C PHE A 109 -4.73 4.68 -10.26
N GLY A 110 -5.72 4.06 -9.63
CA GLY A 110 -6.05 2.65 -9.81
C GLY A 110 -7.03 2.36 -10.95
N ILE A 111 -7.63 3.38 -11.58
CA ILE A 111 -8.61 3.21 -12.67
C ILE A 111 -7.98 3.58 -14.01
N MET A 112 -7.90 2.60 -14.91
CA MET A 112 -7.42 2.81 -16.27
C MET A 112 -8.51 3.47 -17.12
N THR A 113 -8.10 4.49 -17.88
CA THR A 113 -8.94 5.17 -18.86
C THR A 113 -8.47 4.85 -20.28
N PRO A 114 -9.38 4.72 -21.27
CA PRO A 114 -10.84 4.95 -21.20
C PRO A 114 -11.69 3.74 -20.74
N GLU A 115 -11.08 2.60 -20.41
CA GLU A 115 -11.81 1.34 -20.19
C GLU A 115 -12.62 1.30 -18.88
N ASN A 116 -12.37 2.23 -17.95
CA ASN A 116 -12.99 2.28 -16.61
C ASN A 116 -12.83 0.94 -15.87
N LYS A 117 -11.64 0.35 -15.94
CA LYS A 117 -11.28 -0.89 -15.25
C LYS A 117 -10.21 -0.62 -14.21
N PHE A 118 -10.25 -1.34 -13.10
CA PHE A 118 -9.16 -1.30 -12.14
C PHE A 118 -7.90 -1.93 -12.75
N ALA A 119 -6.78 -1.21 -12.64
CA ALA A 119 -5.45 -1.78 -12.84
C ALA A 119 -5.18 -2.84 -11.76
N TYR A 120 -4.30 -3.79 -12.04
CA TYR A 120 -3.89 -4.79 -11.05
C TYR A 120 -2.75 -4.27 -10.16
N GLU A 121 -1.81 -3.56 -10.76
CA GLU A 121 -0.68 -2.88 -10.13
C GLU A 121 -0.42 -1.56 -10.86
N VAL A 122 0.05 -0.53 -10.15
CA VAL A 122 0.43 0.77 -10.71
C VAL A 122 1.71 1.31 -10.07
N ASP A 123 2.39 2.24 -10.72
CA ASP A 123 3.62 2.86 -10.21
C ASP A 123 3.44 4.25 -9.56
N GLY A 124 2.25 4.85 -9.72
CA GLY A 124 1.93 6.19 -9.22
C GLY A 124 2.44 7.33 -10.11
N GLU A 125 3.04 7.03 -11.27
CA GLU A 125 3.56 7.98 -12.27
C GLU A 125 2.86 7.83 -13.64
N GLY A 126 1.96 6.85 -13.79
CA GLY A 126 1.09 6.67 -14.96
C GLY A 126 1.27 5.36 -15.71
N SER A 127 2.06 4.42 -15.17
CA SER A 127 2.17 3.04 -15.68
C SER A 127 1.25 2.07 -14.95
#